data_AF-A0A131XV44-F1
#
_entry.id   AF-A0A131XV44-F1
#
_cell.length_a   1.000
_cell.length_b   1.000
_cell.length_c   1.000
_cell.angle_alpha   90.00
_cell.angle_beta   90.00
_cell.angle_gamma   90.00
#
_symmetry.space_group_name_H-M   'P 1'
#
loop_
_entity.id
_entity.type
_entity.pdbx_description
1 polymer ?
#
loop_
_entity_poly.entity_id
_entity_poly.type
_entity_poly.pdbx_seq_one_letter_code
_entity_poly.pdbx_strand_id
1 'polypeptide(L)'
;VWNRKQNELFEQASGRELVLAGDGRSDSPGHSAKYGTYTVVDVSTNKVLHVETVQSNETKGSWAMELEGLKRTLMICEANGLTVGGIITDRHSMIKSFLAKLHPQIRHMFDCWHVAKGIKKRLVSAGKLKSLVGLQDWVQATVKHLYWCAESSDGAPDEILPKWTSLVGHVADLHEHANPLYPRCQHGDLGKKKWLPEGLQAHEKLKSIVLSKPLLKDIPHLSTSAQTYATECFHSTVIQFAPKSTHFGYESMQARVYVAALHFNENGDRPQATTKEGKKRFLVKRPKQTKRPIASPMKGPCTYAYVQELMKETLAMNCHYPSYRAARKANSIEAPPSLSSGFERPNKDLLISSHRSRFNC
;
A
#
# COMPACT_ATOMS: atom_id res chain seq x y z
N VAL A 1 -25.78 -1.15 -2.32
CA VAL A 1 -25.10 0.16 -2.13
C VAL A 1 -23.69 0.18 -2.71
N TRP A 2 -22.74 -0.61 -2.20
CA TRP A 2 -21.34 -0.60 -2.69
C TRP A 2 -21.23 -0.76 -4.21
N ASN A 3 -21.81 -1.82 -4.80
CA ASN A 3 -21.74 -2.06 -6.24
C ASN A 3 -22.26 -0.86 -7.07
N ARG A 4 -23.34 -0.20 -6.62
CA ARG A 4 -23.85 1.02 -7.28
C ARG A 4 -22.82 2.15 -7.23
N LYS A 5 -22.27 2.45 -6.05
CA LYS A 5 -21.22 3.49 -5.88
C LYS A 5 -19.94 3.15 -6.63
N GLN A 6 -19.58 1.88 -6.72
CA GLN A 6 -18.44 1.41 -7.48
C GLN A 6 -18.67 1.59 -8.99
N ASN A 7 -19.85 1.26 -9.49
CA ASN A 7 -20.19 1.50 -10.90
C ASN A 7 -20.16 2.98 -11.25
N GLU A 8 -20.64 3.86 -10.37
CA GLU A 8 -20.50 5.32 -10.54
C GLU A 8 -19.02 5.73 -10.66
N LEU A 9 -18.11 5.13 -9.88
CA LEU A 9 -16.68 5.37 -9.99
C LEU A 9 -16.09 4.80 -11.29
N PHE A 10 -16.57 3.64 -11.75
CA PHE A 10 -16.15 3.04 -13.03
C PHE A 10 -16.58 3.91 -14.21
N GLU A 11 -17.80 4.43 -14.20
CA GLU A 11 -18.30 5.37 -15.21
C GLU A 11 -17.46 6.65 -15.24
N GLN A 12 -17.14 7.21 -14.07
CA GLN A 12 -16.24 8.38 -13.95
C GLN A 12 -14.79 8.08 -14.38
N ALA A 13 -14.40 6.81 -14.37
CA ALA A 13 -13.10 6.33 -14.80
C ALA A 13 -13.02 5.98 -16.28
N SER A 14 -14.16 5.82 -16.93
CA SER A 14 -14.23 5.47 -18.35
C SER A 14 -13.54 6.53 -19.21
N GLY A 15 -12.81 6.08 -20.24
CA GLY A 15 -12.06 6.94 -21.17
C GLY A 15 -10.78 7.55 -20.61
N ARG A 16 -10.46 7.37 -19.32
CA ARG A 16 -9.17 7.77 -18.73
C ARG A 16 -8.23 6.59 -18.66
N GLU A 17 -6.95 6.85 -18.91
CA GLU A 17 -5.89 5.91 -18.56
C GLU A 17 -5.63 6.00 -17.04
N LEU A 18 -5.91 4.92 -16.32
CA LEU A 18 -5.84 4.87 -14.87
C LEU A 18 -4.45 4.54 -14.36
N VAL A 19 -4.04 5.26 -13.31
CA VAL A 19 -2.91 4.89 -12.46
C VAL A 19 -3.46 4.45 -11.10
N LEU A 20 -3.26 3.18 -10.77
CA LEU A 20 -3.80 2.56 -9.57
C LEU A 20 -2.70 2.31 -8.53
N ALA A 21 -2.94 2.71 -7.28
CA ALA A 21 -2.13 2.28 -6.14
C ALA A 21 -2.73 1.00 -5.56
N GLY A 22 -1.98 -0.10 -5.57
CA GLY A 22 -2.41 -1.43 -5.13
C GLY A 22 -1.65 -1.93 -3.91
N ASP A 23 -2.36 -2.46 -2.93
CA ASP A 23 -1.74 -3.09 -1.74
C ASP A 23 -2.62 -4.21 -1.17
N GLY A 24 -1.97 -5.22 -0.60
CA GLY A 24 -2.59 -6.38 0.03
C GLY A 24 -2.53 -6.35 1.56
N ARG A 25 -3.64 -6.69 2.21
CA ARG A 25 -3.73 -6.82 3.67
C ARG A 25 -4.23 -8.20 4.08
N SER A 26 -3.53 -8.84 5.01
CA SER A 26 -4.02 -10.05 5.69
C SER A 26 -4.78 -9.74 6.99
N ASP A 27 -5.81 -10.54 7.28
CA ASP A 27 -6.71 -10.39 8.43
C ASP A 27 -6.10 -10.80 9.78
N SER A 28 -5.08 -11.65 9.81
CA SER A 28 -4.32 -12.00 11.02
C SER A 28 -2.86 -11.51 10.98
N PRO A 29 -2.21 -11.33 12.14
CA PRO A 29 -0.76 -11.28 12.21
C PRO A 29 -0.16 -12.70 12.17
N GLY A 30 0.67 -13.02 11.18
CA GLY A 30 1.37 -14.31 11.06
C GLY A 30 0.96 -15.14 9.84
N HIS A 31 1.41 -16.40 9.77
CA HIS A 31 1.14 -17.33 8.65
C HIS A 31 -0.22 -18.06 8.76
N SER A 32 -1.18 -17.52 9.50
CA SER A 32 -2.48 -18.13 9.77
C SER A 32 -3.67 -17.33 9.23
N ALA A 33 -3.42 -16.37 8.35
CA ALA A 33 -4.46 -15.50 7.80
C ALA A 33 -5.52 -16.32 7.06
N LYS A 34 -6.79 -16.07 7.40
CA LYS A 34 -7.92 -16.70 6.71
C LYS A 34 -8.29 -15.88 5.48
N TYR A 35 -8.27 -14.56 5.59
CA TYR A 35 -8.64 -13.66 4.49
C TYR A 35 -7.51 -12.68 4.16
N GLY A 36 -7.29 -12.50 2.86
CA GLY A 36 -6.55 -11.40 2.27
C GLY A 36 -7.54 -10.42 1.64
N THR A 37 -7.26 -9.13 1.75
CA THR A 37 -7.97 -8.09 1.00
C THR A 37 -6.96 -7.37 0.12
N TYR A 38 -7.20 -7.35 -1.19
CA TYR A 38 -6.42 -6.54 -2.13
C TYR A 38 -7.20 -5.29 -2.47
N THR A 39 -6.58 -4.13 -2.30
CA THR A 39 -7.21 -2.82 -2.52
C THR A 39 -6.53 -2.14 -3.69
N VAL A 40 -7.31 -1.54 -4.59
CA VAL A 40 -6.81 -0.54 -5.54
C VAL A 40 -7.48 0.81 -5.33
N VAL A 41 -6.65 1.85 -5.27
CA VAL A 41 -7.07 3.25 -5.20
C VAL A 41 -6.69 3.92 -6.52
N ASP A 42 -7.64 4.63 -7.14
CA ASP A 42 -7.33 5.54 -8.25
C ASP A 42 -6.56 6.73 -7.70
N VAL A 43 -5.29 6.86 -8.12
CA VAL A 43 -4.38 7.89 -7.64
C VAL A 43 -4.92 9.29 -7.91
N SER A 44 -5.59 9.48 -9.05
CA SER A 44 -6.06 10.81 -9.48
C SER A 44 -7.20 11.34 -8.62
N THR A 45 -8.11 10.45 -8.21
CA THR A 45 -9.31 10.80 -7.45
C THR A 45 -9.18 10.49 -5.96
N ASN A 46 -8.13 9.78 -5.56
CA ASN A 46 -7.91 9.27 -4.22
C ASN A 46 -9.09 8.43 -3.67
N LYS A 47 -9.82 7.76 -4.56
CA LYS A 47 -10.93 6.86 -4.21
C LYS A 47 -10.52 5.40 -4.32
N VAL A 48 -10.96 4.60 -3.35
CA VAL A 48 -10.95 3.13 -3.45
C VAL A 48 -11.85 2.75 -4.61
N LEU A 49 -11.22 2.33 -5.70
CA LEU A 49 -11.90 1.95 -6.94
C LEU A 49 -12.43 0.52 -6.82
N HIS A 50 -11.63 -0.38 -6.24
CA HIS A 50 -12.01 -1.77 -6.05
C HIS A 50 -11.31 -2.38 -4.83
N VAL A 51 -11.99 -3.35 -4.22
CA VAL A 51 -11.51 -4.15 -3.08
C VAL A 51 -11.92 -5.58 -3.28
N GLU A 52 -10.94 -6.48 -3.34
CA GLU A 52 -11.14 -7.90 -3.55
C GLU A 52 -10.82 -8.68 -2.26
N THR A 53 -11.69 -9.59 -1.86
CA THR A 53 -11.46 -10.47 -0.70
C THR A 53 -11.16 -11.89 -1.16
N VAL A 54 -10.04 -12.43 -0.71
CA VAL A 54 -9.57 -13.78 -1.05
C VAL A 54 -9.45 -14.60 0.24
N GLN A 55 -9.98 -15.81 0.27
CA GLN A 55 -9.79 -16.77 1.35
C GLN A 55 -8.54 -17.62 1.11
N SER A 56 -7.82 -17.98 2.17
CA SER A 56 -6.53 -18.64 2.07
C SER A 56 -6.58 -20.06 1.50
N ASN A 57 -7.73 -20.77 1.54
CA ASN A 57 -7.89 -22.06 0.85
C ASN A 57 -8.11 -21.95 -0.66
N GLU A 58 -8.41 -20.76 -1.18
CA GLU A 58 -8.43 -20.51 -2.62
C GLU A 58 -7.02 -20.40 -3.19
N THR A 59 -6.00 -20.30 -2.32
CA THR A 59 -4.61 -20.06 -2.69
C THR A 59 -3.65 -20.92 -1.86
N LYS A 60 -2.35 -20.81 -2.10
CA LYS A 60 -1.31 -21.51 -1.30
C LYS A 60 -0.78 -20.63 -0.16
N GLY A 61 -1.64 -19.84 0.48
CA GLY A 61 -1.32 -18.97 1.62
C GLY A 61 -1.28 -17.47 1.31
N SER A 62 -0.95 -16.65 2.31
CA SER A 62 -1.15 -15.19 2.26
C SER A 62 -0.37 -14.46 1.17
N TRP A 63 0.84 -14.93 0.86
CA TRP A 63 1.65 -14.37 -0.22
C TRP A 63 1.00 -14.58 -1.60
N ALA A 64 0.30 -15.71 -1.79
CA ALA A 64 -0.44 -16.00 -3.00
C ALA A 64 -1.80 -15.27 -3.06
N MET A 65 -2.42 -14.98 -1.91
CA MET A 65 -3.67 -14.20 -1.85
C MET A 65 -3.51 -12.80 -2.43
N GLU A 66 -2.36 -12.14 -2.22
CA GLU A 66 -2.11 -10.80 -2.73
C GLU A 66 -2.06 -10.79 -4.27
N LEU A 67 -1.34 -11.74 -4.88
CA LEU A 67 -1.30 -11.89 -6.33
C LEU A 67 -2.69 -12.22 -6.91
N GLU A 68 -3.42 -13.13 -6.25
CA GLU A 68 -4.75 -13.52 -6.67
C GLU A 68 -5.73 -12.35 -6.62
N GLY A 69 -5.67 -11.53 -5.56
CA GLY A 69 -6.46 -10.32 -5.45
C GLY A 69 -6.17 -9.31 -6.56
N LEU A 70 -4.89 -9.13 -6.94
CA LEU A 70 -4.53 -8.28 -8.08
C LEU A 70 -5.09 -8.83 -9.40
N LYS A 71 -4.99 -10.13 -9.65
CA LYS A 71 -5.52 -10.77 -10.87
C LYS A 71 -7.02 -10.51 -11.03
N ARG A 72 -7.80 -10.79 -9.97
CA ARG A 72 -9.25 -10.55 -9.95
C ARG A 72 -9.59 -9.08 -10.13
N THR A 73 -8.81 -8.19 -9.51
CA THR A 73 -8.97 -6.75 -9.69
C THR A 73 -8.78 -6.33 -11.15
N LEU A 74 -7.75 -6.85 -11.83
CA LEU A 74 -7.51 -6.57 -13.24
C LEU A 74 -8.63 -7.11 -14.14
N MET A 75 -9.12 -8.33 -13.87
CA MET A 75 -10.27 -8.89 -14.59
C MET A 75 -11.53 -8.03 -14.43
N ILE A 76 -11.78 -7.50 -13.22
CA ILE A 76 -12.91 -6.59 -12.99
C ILE A 76 -12.73 -5.27 -13.73
N CYS A 77 -11.50 -4.71 -13.76
CA CYS A 77 -11.22 -3.50 -14.52
C CYS A 77 -11.52 -3.72 -16.02
N GLU A 78 -11.00 -4.80 -16.59
CA GLU A 78 -11.20 -5.16 -18.00
C GLU A 78 -12.69 -5.40 -18.32
N ALA A 79 -13.39 -6.17 -17.50
CA ALA A 79 -14.81 -6.47 -17.69
C ALA A 79 -15.71 -5.22 -17.63
N ASN A 80 -15.25 -4.15 -16.97
CA ASN A 80 -15.95 -2.86 -16.90
C ASN A 80 -15.37 -1.80 -17.86
N GLY A 81 -14.52 -2.20 -18.82
CA GLY A 81 -13.97 -1.31 -19.84
C GLY A 81 -12.98 -0.28 -19.31
N LEU A 82 -12.35 -0.53 -18.16
CA LEU A 82 -11.38 0.39 -17.56
C LEU A 82 -9.99 0.15 -18.15
N THR A 83 -9.33 1.22 -18.58
CA THR A 83 -7.96 1.17 -19.09
C THR A 83 -6.97 1.42 -17.96
N VAL A 84 -6.26 0.38 -17.53
CA VAL A 84 -5.22 0.50 -16.50
C VAL A 84 -3.86 0.71 -17.19
N GLY A 85 -3.37 1.95 -17.20
CA GLY A 85 -2.06 2.28 -17.80
C GLY A 85 -0.90 2.12 -16.83
N GLY A 86 -1.14 2.25 -15.52
CA GLY A 86 -0.10 2.13 -14.52
C GLY A 86 -0.58 1.52 -13.20
N ILE A 87 0.30 0.75 -12.55
CA ILE A 87 0.06 0.21 -11.22
C ILE A 87 1.27 0.48 -10.34
N ILE A 88 1.01 1.02 -9.15
CA ILE A 88 2.01 1.25 -8.11
C ILE A 88 1.79 0.21 -7.01
N THR A 89 2.79 -0.62 -6.74
CA THR A 89 2.73 -1.61 -5.66
C THR A 89 4.00 -1.60 -4.83
N ASP A 90 3.99 -2.41 -3.78
CA ASP A 90 5.22 -2.88 -3.14
C ASP A 90 6.11 -3.69 -4.09
N ARG A 91 7.35 -3.94 -3.66
CA ARG A 91 8.33 -4.77 -4.40
C ARG A 91 8.05 -6.27 -4.29
N HIS A 92 6.80 -6.67 -4.44
CA HIS A 92 6.37 -8.05 -4.38
C HIS A 92 6.77 -8.81 -5.66
N SER A 93 7.64 -9.81 -5.54
CA SER A 93 8.30 -10.43 -6.69
C SER A 93 7.35 -11.21 -7.62
N MET A 94 6.29 -11.83 -7.09
CA MET A 94 5.29 -12.47 -7.95
C MET A 94 4.46 -11.47 -8.74
N ILE A 95 4.09 -10.35 -8.14
CA ILE A 95 3.35 -9.29 -8.85
C ILE A 95 4.23 -8.72 -9.96
N LYS A 96 5.51 -8.42 -9.65
CA LYS A 96 6.50 -8.00 -10.65
C LYS A 96 6.60 -8.99 -11.81
N SER A 97 6.73 -10.28 -11.53
CA SER A 97 6.83 -11.30 -12.59
C SER A 97 5.51 -11.48 -13.35
N PHE A 98 4.37 -11.33 -12.70
CA PHE A 98 3.05 -11.48 -13.32
C PHE A 98 2.76 -10.34 -14.29
N LEU A 99 2.91 -9.09 -13.84
CA LEU A 99 2.70 -7.91 -14.68
C LEU A 99 3.67 -7.90 -15.86
N ALA A 100 4.96 -8.16 -15.63
CA ALA A 100 5.95 -8.17 -16.71
C ALA A 100 5.68 -9.24 -17.79
N LYS A 101 5.06 -10.37 -17.44
CA LYS A 101 4.81 -11.48 -18.37
C LYS A 101 3.46 -11.40 -19.06
N LEU A 102 2.40 -11.04 -18.32
CA LEU A 102 1.02 -11.12 -18.78
C LEU A 102 0.38 -9.76 -19.05
N HIS A 103 0.94 -8.68 -18.50
CA HIS A 103 0.45 -7.32 -18.69
C HIS A 103 1.59 -6.32 -18.97
N PRO A 104 2.47 -6.57 -19.96
CA PRO A 104 3.63 -5.71 -20.24
C PRO A 104 3.27 -4.27 -20.65
N GLN A 105 2.03 -4.04 -21.10
CA GLN A 105 1.48 -2.73 -21.39
C GLN A 105 1.22 -1.89 -20.13
N ILE A 106 1.04 -2.53 -18.97
CA ILE A 106 0.81 -1.83 -17.70
C ILE A 106 2.15 -1.39 -17.14
N ARG A 107 2.32 -0.08 -16.96
CA ARG A 107 3.51 0.49 -16.31
C ARG A 107 3.53 0.10 -14.83
N HIS A 108 4.34 -0.89 -14.48
CA HIS A 108 4.55 -1.29 -13.08
C HIS A 108 5.58 -0.37 -12.41
N MET A 109 5.14 0.30 -11.34
CA MET A 109 5.92 1.21 -10.53
C MET A 109 5.98 0.74 -9.07
N PHE A 110 7.03 1.15 -8.36
CA PHE A 110 7.24 0.86 -6.95
C PHE A 110 6.98 2.07 -6.08
N ASP A 111 6.37 1.83 -4.93
CA ASP A 111 6.31 2.84 -3.87
C ASP A 111 7.74 3.23 -3.43
N CYS A 112 8.05 4.52 -3.62
CA CYS A 112 9.33 5.12 -3.27
C CYS A 112 9.61 4.99 -1.77
N TRP A 113 8.58 5.06 -0.91
CA TRP A 113 8.75 4.89 0.53
C TRP A 113 9.28 3.51 0.92
N HIS A 114 8.75 2.43 0.34
CA HIS A 114 9.25 1.07 0.62
C HIS A 114 10.71 0.89 0.18
N VAL A 115 11.12 1.51 -0.93
CA VAL A 115 12.52 1.49 -1.39
C VAL A 115 13.42 2.32 -0.46
N ALA A 116 13.02 3.55 -0.15
CA ALA A 116 13.71 4.46 0.78
C ALA A 116 13.92 3.81 2.16
N LYS A 117 12.87 3.19 2.71
CA LYS A 117 12.90 2.48 3.98
C LYS A 117 13.92 1.34 3.97
N GLY A 118 13.99 0.58 2.87
CA GLY A 118 14.97 -0.48 2.68
C GLY A 118 16.42 0.03 2.68
N ILE A 119 16.69 1.10 1.92
CA ILE A 119 18.01 1.75 1.85
C ILE A 119 18.40 2.30 3.22
N LYS A 120 17.51 3.06 3.86
CA LYS A 120 17.70 3.62 5.19
C LYS A 120 18.07 2.55 6.21
N LYS A 121 17.34 1.43 6.24
CA LYS A 121 17.61 0.31 7.16
C LYS A 121 19.02 -0.24 6.97
N ARG A 122 19.46 -0.42 5.71
CA ARG A 122 20.82 -0.91 5.40
C ARG A 122 21.90 0.07 5.82
N LEU A 123 21.75 1.37 5.52
CA LEU A 123 22.70 2.41 5.89
C LEU A 123 22.80 2.58 7.41
N VAL A 124 21.67 2.67 8.11
CA VAL A 124 21.64 2.76 9.59
C VAL A 124 22.28 1.53 10.23
N SER A 125 22.01 0.33 9.70
CA SER A 125 22.63 -0.88 10.22
C SER A 125 24.15 -0.91 10.01
N ALA A 126 24.62 -0.47 8.84
CA ALA A 126 26.06 -0.40 8.54
C ALA A 126 26.77 0.65 9.41
N GLY A 127 26.15 1.82 9.60
CA GLY A 127 26.69 2.91 10.41
C GLY A 127 26.77 2.62 11.91
N LYS A 128 26.36 1.44 12.39
CA LYS A 128 26.60 0.99 13.77
C LYS A 128 28.06 0.56 14.00
N LEU A 129 28.78 0.19 12.96
CA LEU A 129 30.19 -0.16 13.05
C LEU A 129 31.03 1.11 13.19
N LYS A 130 31.96 1.13 14.15
CA LYS A 130 32.81 2.31 14.44
C LYS A 130 33.55 2.81 13.20
N SER A 131 34.05 1.91 12.36
CA SER A 131 34.76 2.25 11.12
C SER A 131 33.86 2.86 10.03
N LEU A 132 32.54 2.78 10.17
CA LEU A 132 31.55 3.23 9.18
C LEU A 132 30.63 4.34 9.71
N VAL A 133 30.96 4.96 10.85
CA VAL A 133 30.10 5.94 11.52
C VAL A 133 29.72 7.13 10.64
N GLY A 134 30.60 7.53 9.71
CA GLY A 134 30.35 8.60 8.74
C GLY A 134 29.13 8.35 7.83
N LEU A 135 28.68 7.10 7.67
CA LEU A 135 27.44 6.78 6.97
C LEU A 135 26.21 7.43 7.61
N GLN A 136 26.21 7.59 8.94
CA GLN A 136 25.03 8.10 9.67
C GLN A 136 24.68 9.53 9.26
N ASP A 137 25.69 10.37 8.99
CA ASP A 137 25.53 11.75 8.55
C ASP A 137 24.82 11.84 7.18
N TRP A 138 24.94 10.79 6.35
CA TRP A 138 24.41 10.73 4.99
C TRP A 138 23.10 9.96 4.83
N VAL A 139 22.60 9.29 5.87
CA VAL A 139 21.35 8.49 5.82
C VAL A 139 20.18 9.32 5.31
N GLN A 140 19.95 10.49 5.93
CA GLN A 140 18.79 11.32 5.61
C GLN A 140 18.93 11.99 4.23
N ALA A 141 20.14 12.41 3.87
CA ALA A 141 20.43 12.99 2.56
C ALA A 141 20.21 11.96 1.45
N THR A 142 20.71 10.73 1.62
CA THR A 142 20.51 9.62 0.66
C THR A 142 19.02 9.33 0.43
N VAL A 143 18.22 9.29 1.50
CA VAL A 143 16.77 9.07 1.38
C VAL A 143 16.10 10.22 0.64
N LYS A 144 16.44 11.47 0.96
CA LYS A 144 15.91 12.64 0.25
C LYS A 144 16.31 12.66 -1.22
N HIS A 145 17.55 12.26 -1.52
CA HIS A 145 18.06 12.15 -2.88
C HIS A 145 17.26 11.15 -3.70
N LEU A 146 16.86 10.01 -3.11
CA LEU A 146 15.99 9.04 -3.78
C LEU A 146 14.65 9.65 -4.20
N TYR A 147 13.98 10.36 -3.28
CA TYR A 147 12.73 11.06 -3.58
C TYR A 147 12.92 12.12 -4.66
N TRP A 148 13.99 12.91 -4.55
CA TRP A 148 14.32 13.91 -5.55
C TRP A 148 14.61 13.29 -6.92
N CYS A 149 15.31 12.14 -6.99
CA CYS A 149 15.53 11.42 -8.24
C CYS A 149 14.19 11.03 -8.88
N ALA A 150 13.26 10.51 -8.09
CA ALA A 150 11.94 10.12 -8.59
C ALA A 150 11.13 11.34 -9.06
N GLU A 151 11.02 12.38 -8.23
CA GLU A 151 10.23 13.58 -8.53
C GLU A 151 10.80 14.37 -9.71
N SER A 152 12.13 14.59 -9.74
CA SER A 152 12.78 15.38 -10.79
C SER A 152 12.96 14.64 -12.12
N SER A 153 12.62 13.36 -12.19
CA SER A 153 12.68 12.57 -13.43
C SER A 153 11.29 12.29 -13.98
N ASP A 154 10.26 12.94 -13.44
CA ASP A 154 8.92 12.88 -14.01
C ASP A 154 8.94 13.46 -15.44
N GLY A 155 8.44 12.68 -16.41
CA GLY A 155 8.54 13.01 -17.83
C GLY A 155 9.89 12.70 -18.51
N ALA A 156 10.94 12.37 -17.75
CA ALA A 156 12.27 12.00 -18.26
C ALA A 156 12.82 10.76 -17.52
N PRO A 157 12.17 9.58 -17.67
CA PRO A 157 12.46 8.40 -16.85
C PRO A 157 13.90 7.89 -16.99
N ASP A 158 14.56 8.12 -18.13
CA ASP A 158 15.94 7.69 -18.35
C ASP A 158 16.97 8.44 -17.49
N GLU A 159 16.60 9.59 -16.91
CA GLU A 159 17.48 10.38 -16.03
C GLU A 159 17.56 9.84 -14.60
N ILE A 160 16.59 9.05 -14.15
CA ILE A 160 16.48 8.64 -12.74
C ILE A 160 17.66 7.80 -12.27
N LEU A 161 18.14 6.91 -13.13
CA LEU A 161 19.27 6.03 -12.83
C LEU A 161 20.62 6.79 -12.84
N PRO A 162 20.92 7.64 -13.84
CA PRO A 162 22.03 8.59 -13.78
C PRO A 162 22.03 9.44 -12.50
N LYS A 163 20.90 10.08 -12.16
CA LYS A 163 20.75 10.88 -10.93
C LYS A 163 20.99 10.07 -9.66
N TRP A 164 20.50 8.83 -9.60
CA TRP A 164 20.71 7.96 -8.44
C TRP A 164 22.17 7.52 -8.30
N THR A 165 22.77 7.06 -9.40
CA THR A 165 24.14 6.54 -9.38
C THR A 165 25.18 7.63 -9.10
N SER A 166 24.89 8.88 -9.48
CA SER A 166 25.75 10.02 -9.18
C SER A 166 25.92 10.30 -7.68
N LEU A 167 25.00 9.80 -6.82
CA LEU A 167 25.08 9.93 -5.37
C LEU A 167 26.43 9.48 -4.81
N VAL A 168 27.05 8.45 -5.40
CA VAL A 168 28.33 7.90 -4.94
C VAL A 168 29.46 8.94 -5.06
N GLY A 169 29.50 9.69 -6.16
CA GLY A 169 30.44 10.80 -6.33
C GLY A 169 30.03 12.01 -5.50
N HIS A 170 28.73 12.33 -5.48
CA HIS A 170 28.18 13.48 -4.76
C HIS A 170 28.54 13.47 -3.26
N VAL A 171 28.45 12.32 -2.57
CA VAL A 171 28.84 12.24 -1.15
C VAL A 171 30.34 12.44 -0.92
N ALA A 172 31.16 12.26 -1.96
CA ALA A 172 32.61 12.50 -1.96
C ALA A 172 32.99 13.90 -2.48
N ASP A 173 32.02 14.81 -2.61
CA ASP A 173 32.20 16.16 -3.18
C ASP A 173 32.57 16.19 -4.67
N LEU A 174 32.23 15.11 -5.41
CA LEU A 174 32.41 15.02 -6.86
C LEU A 174 31.07 15.30 -7.56
N HIS A 175 30.96 16.50 -8.14
CA HIS A 175 29.71 17.01 -8.72
C HIS A 175 29.66 16.96 -10.25
N GLU A 176 30.74 16.52 -10.90
CA GLU A 176 30.81 16.26 -12.34
C GLU A 176 30.74 14.76 -12.60
N HIS A 177 30.03 14.37 -13.64
CA HIS A 177 29.68 12.98 -13.91
C HIS A 177 29.90 12.66 -15.39
N ALA A 178 30.39 11.46 -15.66
CA ALA A 178 30.61 11.00 -17.04
C ALA A 178 29.32 10.73 -17.81
N ASN A 179 28.17 10.62 -17.14
CA ASN A 179 26.91 10.27 -17.78
C ASN A 179 26.30 11.51 -18.48
N PRO A 180 26.06 11.47 -19.80
CA PRO A 180 25.57 12.64 -20.54
C PRO A 180 24.12 13.02 -20.19
N LEU A 181 23.32 12.09 -19.66
CA LEU A 181 21.94 12.37 -19.22
C LEU A 181 21.89 13.13 -17.88
N TYR A 182 22.97 13.08 -17.10
CA TYR A 182 23.11 13.84 -15.86
C TYR A 182 24.58 14.19 -15.62
N PRO A 183 25.14 15.14 -16.39
CA PRO A 183 26.58 15.39 -16.41
C PRO A 183 27.09 16.17 -15.20
N ARG A 184 26.19 16.83 -14.44
CA ARG A 184 26.54 17.58 -13.24
C ARG A 184 25.41 17.63 -12.23
N CYS A 185 25.75 17.83 -10.96
CA CYS A 185 24.75 18.04 -9.91
C CYS A 185 23.93 19.33 -10.11
N GLN A 186 22.62 19.25 -9.87
CA GLN A 186 21.65 20.35 -10.03
C GLN A 186 21.44 21.16 -8.74
N HIS A 187 22.54 21.59 -8.11
CA HIS A 187 22.50 22.52 -6.97
C HIS A 187 23.72 23.45 -6.99
N GLY A 188 23.61 24.57 -6.28
CA GLY A 188 24.74 25.47 -6.02
C GLY A 188 25.70 24.93 -4.96
N ASP A 189 26.55 25.79 -4.42
CA ASP A 189 27.46 25.43 -3.33
C ASP A 189 26.70 24.93 -2.09
N LEU A 190 27.10 23.77 -1.57
CA LEU A 190 26.52 23.15 -0.37
C LEU A 190 27.25 23.55 0.92
N GLY A 191 28.31 24.35 0.80
CA GLY A 191 29.15 24.81 1.89
C GLY A 191 29.87 23.66 2.59
N LYS A 192 30.23 23.88 3.86
CA LYS A 192 30.96 22.88 4.64
C LYS A 192 30.06 21.70 5.01
N LYS A 193 30.31 20.54 4.38
CA LYS A 193 29.72 19.25 4.74
C LYS A 193 30.79 18.29 5.26
N LYS A 194 30.36 17.27 6.00
CA LYS A 194 31.19 16.11 6.32
C LYS A 194 31.16 15.14 5.15
N TRP A 195 31.92 15.45 4.11
CA TRP A 195 32.04 14.60 2.94
C TRP A 195 32.55 13.19 3.31
N LEU A 196 32.24 12.22 2.46
CA LEU A 196 32.75 10.85 2.49
C LEU A 196 33.70 10.66 1.31
N PRO A 197 34.99 11.08 1.43
CA PRO A 197 35.96 10.89 0.35
C PRO A 197 36.06 9.44 -0.12
N GLU A 198 36.39 9.28 -1.40
CA GLU A 198 36.68 7.98 -1.99
C GLU A 198 37.85 7.28 -1.26
N GLY A 199 37.84 5.95 -1.24
CA GLY A 199 38.85 5.13 -0.55
C GLY A 199 38.59 4.90 0.94
N LEU A 200 37.66 5.63 1.57
CA LEU A 200 37.22 5.33 2.93
C LEU A 200 36.31 4.08 2.96
N GLN A 201 36.44 3.26 4.00
CA GLN A 201 35.57 2.08 4.18
C GLN A 201 34.08 2.45 4.21
N ALA A 202 33.74 3.62 4.76
CA ALA A 202 32.38 4.14 4.78
C ALA A 202 31.86 4.46 3.36
N HIS A 203 32.69 5.08 2.51
CA HIS A 203 32.32 5.38 1.12
C HIS A 203 32.11 4.09 0.32
N GLU A 204 33.04 3.14 0.40
CA GLU A 204 32.91 1.84 -0.27
C GLU A 204 31.67 1.07 0.21
N LYS A 205 31.36 1.16 1.51
CA LYS A 205 30.12 0.55 2.02
C LYS A 205 28.87 1.24 1.46
N LEU A 206 28.85 2.58 1.39
CA LEU A 206 27.74 3.34 0.80
C LEU A 206 27.54 2.91 -0.67
N LYS A 207 28.64 2.90 -1.44
CA LYS A 207 28.67 2.46 -2.84
C LYS A 207 28.09 1.06 -3.03
N SER A 208 28.49 0.09 -2.19
CA SER A 208 27.96 -1.29 -2.26
C SER A 208 26.45 -1.39 -2.00
N ILE A 209 25.89 -0.47 -1.21
CA ILE A 209 24.45 -0.43 -0.89
C ILE A 209 23.69 0.27 -2.04
N VAL A 210 24.15 1.47 -2.42
CA VAL A 210 23.52 2.36 -3.41
C VAL A 210 23.58 1.76 -4.82
N LEU A 211 24.68 1.09 -5.16
CA LEU A 211 24.89 0.46 -6.47
C LEU A 211 24.60 -1.05 -6.48
N SER A 212 23.89 -1.57 -5.46
CA SER A 212 23.56 -2.99 -5.44
C SER A 212 22.71 -3.36 -6.68
N LYS A 213 23.07 -4.44 -7.37
CA LYS A 213 22.39 -4.88 -8.61
C LYS A 213 20.85 -4.93 -8.51
N PRO A 214 20.25 -5.47 -7.41
CA PRO A 214 18.79 -5.46 -7.27
C PRO A 214 18.22 -4.04 -7.18
N LEU A 215 18.89 -3.13 -6.47
CA LEU A 215 18.42 -1.76 -6.32
C LEU A 215 18.49 -1.02 -7.66
N LEU A 216 19.61 -1.12 -8.40
CA LEU A 216 19.74 -0.48 -9.71
C LEU A 216 18.68 -0.96 -10.72
N LYS A 217 18.18 -2.19 -10.58
CA LYS A 217 17.05 -2.70 -11.36
C LYS A 217 15.69 -2.16 -10.91
N ASP A 218 15.56 -1.70 -9.66
CA ASP A 218 14.32 -1.17 -9.11
C ASP A 218 14.21 0.35 -9.27
N ILE A 219 15.33 1.08 -9.29
CA ILE A 219 15.37 2.55 -9.40
C ILE A 219 14.58 3.08 -10.62
N PRO A 220 14.70 2.52 -11.84
CA PRO A 220 13.91 2.98 -12.99
C PRO A 220 12.40 2.80 -12.85
N HIS A 221 11.95 1.96 -11.91
CA HIS A 221 10.55 1.70 -11.66
C HIS A 221 9.99 2.50 -10.49
N LEU A 222 10.75 3.43 -9.89
CA LEU A 222 10.20 4.25 -8.81
C LEU A 222 9.04 5.10 -9.32
N SER A 223 7.95 5.11 -8.57
CA SER A 223 6.85 6.03 -8.84
C SER A 223 7.31 7.47 -8.62
N THR A 224 7.18 8.30 -9.66
CA THR A 224 7.68 9.68 -9.72
C THR A 224 6.73 10.69 -9.08
N SER A 225 5.41 10.44 -9.15
CA SER A 225 4.37 11.41 -8.77
C SER A 225 3.32 10.87 -7.79
N ALA A 226 3.25 9.55 -7.60
CA ALA A 226 2.16 8.90 -6.88
C ALA A 226 2.67 7.89 -5.83
N GLN A 227 1.99 7.77 -4.69
CA GLN A 227 2.42 6.91 -3.58
C GLN A 227 1.24 6.06 -3.08
N THR A 228 1.52 4.93 -2.43
CA THR A 228 0.51 4.03 -1.83
C THR A 228 0.01 4.50 -0.46
N TYR A 229 0.28 5.74 -0.05
CA TYR A 229 -0.19 6.27 1.23
C TYR A 229 -1.72 6.17 1.42
N ALA A 230 -2.47 6.32 0.33
CA ALA A 230 -3.92 6.18 0.35
C ALA A 230 -4.38 4.76 0.69
N THR A 231 -3.70 3.72 0.16
CA THR A 231 -4.01 2.33 0.48
C THR A 231 -3.66 2.02 1.94
N GLU A 232 -2.56 2.54 2.49
CA GLU A 232 -2.25 2.42 3.92
C GLU A 232 -3.30 3.07 4.82
N CYS A 233 -3.79 4.26 4.43
CA CYS A 233 -4.86 4.94 5.13
C CYS A 233 -6.16 4.14 5.07
N PHE A 234 -6.50 3.60 3.90
CA PHE A 234 -7.66 2.73 3.75
C PHE A 234 -7.54 1.46 4.61
N HIS A 235 -6.38 0.80 4.63
CA HIS A 235 -6.13 -0.37 5.47
C HIS A 235 -6.29 -0.06 6.96
N SER A 236 -5.97 1.17 7.37
CA SER A 236 -6.26 1.67 8.72
C SER A 236 -7.77 1.86 8.97
N THR A 237 -8.52 2.33 7.98
CA THR A 237 -9.99 2.38 8.04
C THR A 237 -10.58 0.99 8.15
N VAL A 238 -10.12 0.01 7.34
CA VAL A 238 -10.58 -1.39 7.40
C VAL A 238 -10.39 -1.97 8.81
N ILE A 239 -9.31 -1.65 9.53
CA ILE A 239 -9.12 -2.11 10.92
C ILE A 239 -10.27 -1.68 11.85
N GLN A 240 -10.88 -0.51 11.61
CA GLN A 240 -11.99 -0.01 12.43
C GLN A 240 -13.29 -0.79 12.18
N PHE A 241 -13.50 -1.27 10.94
CA PHE A 241 -14.70 -2.00 10.54
C PHE A 241 -14.56 -3.53 10.67
N ALA A 242 -13.34 -4.05 10.48
CA ALA A 242 -12.96 -5.45 10.56
C ALA A 242 -11.62 -5.59 11.34
N PRO A 243 -11.66 -5.53 12.68
CA PRO A 243 -10.48 -5.70 13.52
C PRO A 243 -9.86 -7.09 13.35
N LYS A 244 -8.52 -7.15 13.36
CA LYS A 244 -7.76 -8.41 13.22
C LYS A 244 -7.98 -9.40 14.38
N SER A 245 -8.44 -8.90 15.52
CA SER A 245 -8.69 -9.69 16.73
C SER A 245 -10.05 -10.39 16.74
N THR A 246 -10.89 -10.17 15.72
CA THR A 246 -12.25 -10.70 15.67
C THR A 246 -12.43 -11.56 14.43
N HIS A 247 -12.96 -12.76 14.61
CA HIS A 247 -13.29 -13.64 13.50
C HIS A 247 -14.56 -13.19 12.80
N PHE A 248 -14.56 -13.25 11.47
CA PHE A 248 -15.72 -12.98 10.63
C PHE A 248 -15.95 -14.13 9.64
N GLY A 249 -17.22 -14.43 9.35
CA GLY A 249 -17.58 -15.23 8.17
C GLY A 249 -17.24 -14.49 6.87
N TYR A 250 -17.14 -15.20 5.75
CA TYR A 250 -16.72 -14.62 4.45
C TYR A 250 -17.62 -13.43 4.04
N GLU A 251 -18.94 -13.66 4.01
CA GLU A 251 -19.94 -12.62 3.69
C GLU A 251 -19.82 -11.39 4.61
N SER A 252 -19.57 -11.62 5.91
CA SER A 252 -19.43 -10.53 6.89
C SER A 252 -18.12 -9.76 6.70
N MET A 253 -17.03 -10.45 6.38
CA MET A 253 -15.74 -9.83 6.09
C MET A 253 -15.86 -8.93 4.86
N GLN A 254 -16.41 -9.46 3.76
CA GLN A 254 -16.63 -8.73 2.52
C GLN A 254 -17.53 -7.50 2.73
N ALA A 255 -18.68 -7.66 3.41
CA ALA A 255 -19.57 -6.54 3.72
C ALA A 255 -18.88 -5.44 4.55
N ARG A 256 -18.07 -5.81 5.55
CA ARG A 256 -17.33 -4.84 6.37
C ARG A 256 -16.27 -4.09 5.59
N VAL A 257 -15.56 -4.76 4.68
CA VAL A 257 -14.59 -4.13 3.79
C VAL A 257 -15.28 -3.15 2.84
N TYR A 258 -16.44 -3.51 2.29
CA TYR A 258 -17.24 -2.60 1.46
C TYR A 258 -17.74 -1.37 2.22
N VAL A 259 -18.22 -1.55 3.46
CA VAL A 259 -18.62 -0.42 4.30
C VAL A 259 -17.42 0.47 4.63
N ALA A 260 -16.25 -0.11 4.87
CA ALA A 260 -15.02 0.65 5.04
C ALA A 260 -14.66 1.46 3.78
N ALA A 261 -14.84 0.88 2.59
CA ALA A 261 -14.57 1.54 1.31
C ALA A 261 -15.54 2.69 1.05
N LEU A 262 -16.84 2.51 1.33
CA LEU A 262 -17.82 3.59 1.32
C LEU A 262 -17.42 4.72 2.27
N HIS A 263 -17.05 4.38 3.51
CA HIS A 263 -16.62 5.37 4.49
C HIS A 263 -15.39 6.15 4.03
N PHE A 264 -14.38 5.44 3.51
CA PHE A 264 -13.14 6.04 3.01
C PHE A 264 -13.40 6.94 1.80
N ASN A 265 -14.19 6.49 0.83
CA ASN A 265 -14.50 7.27 -0.36
C ASN A 265 -15.26 8.56 -0.02
N GLU A 266 -16.14 8.52 0.97
CA GLU A 266 -16.85 9.73 1.42
C GLU A 266 -15.94 10.65 2.26
N ASN A 267 -15.05 10.11 3.10
CA ASN A 267 -14.34 10.88 4.13
C ASN A 267 -12.83 11.07 3.89
N GLY A 268 -12.26 10.48 2.85
CA GLY A 268 -10.83 10.47 2.53
C GLY A 268 -10.29 11.85 2.19
N ASP A 269 -11.05 12.64 1.42
CA ASP A 269 -10.62 13.93 0.86
C ASP A 269 -11.30 15.13 1.52
N ARG A 270 -11.75 14.96 2.77
CA ARG A 270 -12.41 16.05 3.50
C ARG A 270 -11.53 17.31 3.55
N PRO A 271 -12.12 18.49 3.32
CA PRO A 271 -11.38 19.74 3.39
C PRO A 271 -10.83 19.98 4.79
N GLN A 272 -9.80 20.80 4.88
CA GLN A 272 -9.27 21.26 6.16
C GLN A 272 -10.33 22.06 6.91
N ALA A 273 -10.51 21.77 8.19
CA ALA A 273 -11.41 22.50 9.07
C ALA A 273 -10.98 23.96 9.18
N THR A 274 -11.96 24.86 9.19
CA THR A 274 -11.76 26.30 9.40
C THR A 274 -12.39 26.75 10.73
N THR A 275 -11.91 27.86 11.28
CA THR A 275 -12.59 28.57 12.38
C THR A 275 -13.80 29.34 11.84
N LYS A 276 -14.60 29.94 12.73
CA LYS A 276 -15.71 30.82 12.31
C LYS A 276 -15.22 32.01 11.47
N GLU A 277 -13.98 32.48 11.68
CA GLU A 277 -13.36 33.53 10.86
C GLU A 277 -12.66 33.01 9.59
N GLY A 278 -12.87 31.75 9.19
CA GLY A 278 -12.29 31.16 7.98
C GLY A 278 -10.82 30.73 8.10
N LYS A 279 -10.20 30.81 9.29
CA LYS A 279 -8.79 30.42 9.47
C LYS A 279 -8.61 28.91 9.48
N LYS A 280 -7.64 28.41 8.73
CA LYS A 280 -7.28 26.98 8.66
C LYS A 280 -6.85 26.44 10.03
N ARG A 281 -7.46 25.34 10.48
CA ARG A 281 -7.17 24.69 11.77
C ARG A 281 -6.08 23.64 11.64
N PHE A 282 -5.19 23.59 12.63
CA PHE A 282 -4.08 22.64 12.69
C PHE A 282 -4.10 21.87 14.01
N LEU A 283 -3.59 20.65 13.98
CA LEU A 283 -3.26 19.83 15.14
C LEU A 283 -1.75 19.87 15.36
N VAL A 284 -1.32 19.99 16.61
CA VAL A 284 0.08 19.76 16.98
C VAL A 284 0.28 18.26 17.14
N LYS A 285 1.06 17.65 16.24
CA LYS A 285 1.46 16.24 16.32
C LYS A 285 2.91 16.14 16.74
N ARG A 286 3.25 15.10 17.51
CA ARG A 286 4.65 14.74 17.82
C ARG A 286 4.96 13.38 17.19
N PRO A 287 5.52 13.34 15.98
CA PRO A 287 5.83 12.08 15.31
C PRO A 287 6.81 11.26 16.16
N LYS A 288 6.55 9.96 16.31
CA LYS A 288 7.42 9.05 17.10
C LYS A 288 8.89 9.11 16.68
N GLN A 289 9.14 9.30 15.39
CA GLN A 289 10.48 9.28 14.82
C GLN A 289 11.29 10.54 15.14
N THR A 290 10.72 11.74 14.98
CA THR A 290 11.45 13.00 15.18
C THR A 290 11.33 13.52 16.60
N LYS A 291 10.27 13.14 17.34
CA LYS A 291 9.86 13.67 18.65
C LYS A 291 9.67 15.20 18.69
N ARG A 292 9.80 15.89 17.56
CA ARG A 292 9.61 17.34 17.41
C ARG A 292 8.14 17.62 17.08
N PRO A 293 7.52 18.65 17.69
CA PRO A 293 6.16 19.02 17.34
C PRO A 293 6.10 19.54 15.89
N ILE A 294 5.10 19.09 15.15
CA ILE A 294 4.78 19.57 13.79
C ILE A 294 3.31 20.00 13.74
N ALA A 295 3.01 21.01 12.93
CA ALA A 295 1.64 21.35 12.58
C ALA A 295 1.13 20.38 11.50
N SER A 296 -0.03 19.78 11.72
CA SER A 296 -0.73 18.92 10.77
C SER A 296 -2.11 19.52 10.47
N PRO A 297 -2.52 19.64 9.20
CA PRO A 297 -3.88 20.06 8.86
C PRO A 297 -4.93 19.20 9.58
N MET A 298 -5.92 19.85 10.21
CA MET A 298 -7.06 19.18 10.82
C MET A 298 -8.18 19.06 9.77
N LYS A 299 -8.63 17.85 9.44
CA LYS A 299 -9.77 17.65 8.52
C LYS A 299 -11.08 18.07 9.20
N GLY A 300 -12.05 18.54 8.41
CA GLY A 300 -13.42 18.81 8.85
C GLY A 300 -14.13 17.56 9.40
N PRO A 301 -15.35 17.69 9.96
CA PRO A 301 -16.11 16.55 10.50
C PRO A 301 -16.39 15.49 9.42
N CYS A 302 -16.54 14.23 9.83
CA CYS A 302 -16.96 13.16 8.91
C CYS A 302 -18.43 13.37 8.51
N THR A 303 -18.77 12.94 7.29
CA THR A 303 -20.15 12.74 6.86
C THR A 303 -20.46 11.25 6.78
N TYR A 304 -21.75 10.92 6.81
CA TYR A 304 -22.25 9.55 6.86
C TYR A 304 -23.44 9.34 5.91
N ALA A 305 -23.43 9.98 4.74
CA ALA A 305 -24.48 9.81 3.74
C ALA A 305 -24.59 8.35 3.29
N TYR A 306 -23.46 7.65 3.13
CA TYR A 306 -23.46 6.21 2.85
C TYR A 306 -24.21 5.38 3.89
N VAL A 307 -24.23 5.81 5.17
CA VAL A 307 -24.96 5.11 6.24
C VAL A 307 -26.46 5.29 6.05
N GLN A 308 -26.91 6.49 5.68
CA GLN A 308 -28.32 6.76 5.40
C GLN A 308 -28.81 5.92 4.22
N GLU A 309 -28.00 5.80 3.15
CA GLU A 309 -28.30 4.91 2.03
C GLU A 309 -28.41 3.45 2.47
N LEU A 310 -27.45 2.94 3.26
CA LEU A 310 -27.48 1.58 3.78
C LEU A 310 -28.71 1.30 4.65
N MET A 311 -29.09 2.25 5.51
CA MET A 311 -30.28 2.13 6.36
C MET A 311 -31.55 2.09 5.51
N LYS A 312 -31.66 2.93 4.47
CA LYS A 312 -32.79 2.94 3.55
C LYS A 312 -32.93 1.59 2.82
N GLU A 313 -31.84 1.06 2.26
CA GLU A 313 -31.87 -0.25 1.59
C GLU A 313 -32.22 -1.38 2.57
N THR A 314 -31.72 -1.32 3.81
CA THR A 314 -32.05 -2.31 4.85
C THR A 314 -33.55 -2.30 5.17
N LEU A 315 -34.16 -1.12 5.31
CA LEU A 315 -35.60 -0.99 5.54
C LEU A 315 -36.41 -1.51 4.33
N ALA A 316 -35.97 -1.20 3.11
CA ALA A 316 -36.62 -1.72 1.89
C ALA A 316 -36.57 -3.25 1.83
N MET A 317 -35.43 -3.87 2.17
CA MET A 317 -35.31 -5.33 2.25
C MET A 317 -36.23 -5.93 3.32
N ASN A 318 -36.37 -5.28 4.47
CA ASN A 318 -37.29 -5.73 5.52
C ASN A 318 -38.76 -5.68 5.10
N CYS A 319 -39.13 -4.72 4.24
CA CYS A 319 -40.48 -4.68 3.66
C CYS A 319 -40.69 -5.74 2.57
N HIS A 320 -39.65 -6.08 1.81
CA HIS A 320 -39.74 -7.02 0.70
C HIS A 320 -39.68 -8.48 1.13
N TYR A 321 -38.83 -8.82 2.09
CA TYR A 321 -38.62 -10.20 2.54
C TYR A 321 -39.35 -10.49 3.85
N PRO A 322 -40.02 -11.65 3.98
CA PRO A 322 -40.78 -12.00 5.18
C PRO A 322 -39.90 -12.33 6.40
N SER A 323 -38.60 -12.58 6.19
CA SER A 323 -37.63 -12.83 7.27
C SER A 323 -36.20 -12.62 6.79
N TYR A 324 -35.27 -12.43 7.73
CA TYR A 324 -33.84 -12.40 7.45
C TYR A 324 -33.35 -13.66 6.73
N ARG A 325 -33.88 -14.84 7.07
CA ARG A 325 -33.49 -16.10 6.43
C ARG A 325 -33.87 -16.13 4.95
N ALA A 326 -35.07 -15.62 4.62
CA ALA A 326 -35.53 -15.49 3.24
C ALA A 326 -34.67 -14.47 2.48
N ALA A 327 -34.42 -13.30 3.07
CA ALA A 327 -33.55 -12.28 2.49
C ALA A 327 -32.14 -12.82 2.22
N ARG A 328 -31.54 -13.51 3.19
CA ARG A 328 -30.20 -14.10 3.06
C ARG A 328 -30.13 -15.17 1.97
N LYS A 329 -31.14 -16.03 1.86
CA LYS A 329 -31.20 -17.07 0.81
C LYS A 329 -31.34 -16.44 -0.58
N ALA A 330 -32.11 -15.36 -0.71
CA ALA A 330 -32.32 -14.68 -1.98
C ALA A 330 -31.11 -13.83 -2.42
N ASN A 331 -30.28 -13.40 -1.48
CA ASN A 331 -29.13 -12.51 -1.72
C ASN A 331 -27.79 -13.15 -1.35
N SER A 332 -27.74 -14.48 -1.26
CA SER A 332 -26.49 -15.18 -0.93
C SER A 332 -25.49 -15.02 -2.06
N ILE A 333 -24.26 -14.67 -1.70
CA ILE A 333 -23.14 -14.59 -2.64
C ILE A 333 -22.40 -15.93 -2.57
N GLU A 334 -21.88 -16.40 -3.69
CA GLU A 334 -21.00 -17.56 -3.71
C GLU A 334 -19.79 -17.29 -2.81
N ALA A 335 -19.57 -18.18 -1.84
CA ALA A 335 -18.49 -18.07 -0.88
C ALA A 335 -17.65 -19.35 -0.91
N PRO A 336 -16.31 -19.25 -0.83
CA PRO A 336 -15.46 -20.41 -0.71
C PRO A 336 -15.85 -21.23 0.54
N PRO A 337 -15.70 -22.57 0.48
CA PRO A 337 -16.00 -23.42 1.63
C PRO A 337 -15.11 -23.04 2.81
N SER A 338 -15.54 -23.31 4.04
CA SER A 338 -14.72 -23.03 5.22
C SER A 338 -13.39 -23.78 5.16
N LEU A 339 -12.31 -23.21 5.71
CA LEU A 339 -11.00 -23.89 5.81
C LEU A 339 -11.07 -25.32 6.38
N SER A 340 -12.03 -25.60 7.27
CA SER A 340 -12.22 -26.91 7.89
C SER A 340 -13.18 -27.85 7.13
N SER A 341 -13.65 -27.48 5.93
CA SER A 341 -14.68 -28.25 5.21
C SER A 341 -14.20 -29.63 4.77
N GLY A 342 -12.91 -29.77 4.49
CA GLY A 342 -12.29 -31.03 4.10
C GLY A 342 -11.77 -31.89 5.26
N PHE A 343 -11.93 -31.44 6.50
CA PHE A 343 -11.45 -32.17 7.67
C PHE A 343 -12.58 -32.99 8.29
N GLU A 344 -12.25 -34.21 8.71
CA GLU A 344 -13.13 -35.02 9.53
C GLU A 344 -13.40 -34.30 10.85
N ARG A 345 -14.66 -34.26 11.29
CA ARG A 345 -15.06 -33.64 12.55
C ARG A 345 -15.07 -34.70 13.63
N PRO A 346 -14.09 -34.73 14.55
CA PRO A 346 -14.06 -35.73 15.61
C PRO A 346 -15.22 -35.52 16.58
N ASN A 347 -15.56 -36.54 17.35
CA ASN A 347 -16.53 -36.41 18.43
C ASN A 347 -16.03 -35.36 19.44
N LYS A 348 -16.88 -34.35 19.71
CA LYS A 348 -16.54 -33.21 20.57
C LYS A 348 -16.23 -33.65 22.01
N ASP A 349 -16.96 -34.62 22.55
CA ASP A 349 -16.79 -35.08 23.92
C ASP A 349 -15.47 -35.84 24.08
N LEU A 350 -15.07 -36.62 23.06
CA LEU A 350 -13.75 -37.26 23.01
C LEU A 350 -12.61 -36.24 22.94
N LEU A 351 -12.77 -35.13 22.21
CA LEU A 351 -11.76 -34.06 22.18
C LEU A 351 -11.64 -33.37 23.54
N ILE A 352 -12.77 -33.11 24.22
CA ILE A 352 -12.77 -32.47 25.54
C ILE A 352 -12.14 -33.40 26.58
N SER A 353 -12.50 -34.68 26.60
CA SER A 353 -11.90 -35.66 27.52
C SER A 353 -10.40 -35.81 27.25
N SER A 354 -10.00 -35.82 25.96
CA SER A 354 -8.61 -35.90 25.56
C SER A 354 -7.79 -34.68 26.01
N HIS A 355 -8.30 -33.46 25.78
CA HIS A 355 -7.63 -32.22 26.18
C HIS A 355 -7.49 -32.08 27.70
N ARG A 356 -8.46 -32.58 28.47
CA ARG A 356 -8.45 -32.57 29.93
C ARG A 356 -7.61 -33.69 30.55
N SER A 357 -7.27 -34.72 29.77
CA SER A 357 -6.45 -35.83 30.23
C SER A 357 -4.98 -35.40 30.27
N ARG A 358 -4.30 -35.69 31.39
CA ARG A 358 -2.85 -35.51 31.53
C ARG A 358 -2.02 -36.56 30.81
N PHE A 359 -2.66 -37.56 30.19
CA PHE A 359 -2.02 -38.76 29.65
C PHE A 359 -1.99 -38.80 28.12
N ASN A 360 -2.40 -37.73 27.44
CA ASN A 360 -2.37 -37.68 25.98
C ASN A 360 -1.13 -36.92 25.52
N CYS A 361 -0.24 -37.63 24.84
CA CYS A 361 0.92 -37.12 24.10
C CYS A 361 0.55 -36.92 22.63
#